data_AF-A0A9Q8Y0F1-F1
#
_entry.id   AF-A0A9Q8Y0F1-F1
#
_cell.length_a   1.000
_cell.length_b   1.000
_cell.length_c   1.000
_cell.angle_alpha   90.00
_cell.angle_beta   90.00
_cell.angle_gamma   90.00
#
_symmetry.space_group_name_H-M   'P 1'
#
loop_
_entity.id
_entity.type
_entity.pdbx_description
1 polymer ?
#
loop_
_entity_poly.entity_id
_entity_poly.type
_entity_poly.pdbx_seq_one_letter_code
_entity_poly.pdbx_strand_id
1 'polypeptide(L)'
;MKKTFLLGITAIAVLALTACSSSKTKEEDTKVSQSKVSQSSIAKPTLKLPKDVTVDKTGTATIEGTTLPNTDVRIGMGIIGDSTTSDEEGKFTLTYDLDEDSEDETIEVTASGDDDITKKVIVKQNPEIIKKKADEKKAEAAAKAAEAAAEAQKEADKKNPATYPALPYDEMARNGNKHKDEKLQITGKVIQAQDTDDGGAMLRVATSADGYDDIYMVQVNSDEWQNQRLLEDDVITIYGDVFGLYSYESTLGGKITVPALIAVFY
;
A
#
# COMPACT_ATOMS: atom_id res chain seq x y z
N MET A 1 -26.38 -4.90 -17.61
CA MET A 1 -27.25 -5.96 -18.18
C MET A 1 -27.22 -7.13 -17.21
N LYS A 2 -28.37 -7.49 -16.64
CA LYS A 2 -28.54 -8.63 -15.72
C LYS A 2 -28.72 -9.90 -16.54
N LYS A 3 -28.13 -11.02 -16.12
CA LYS A 3 -28.71 -12.37 -16.31
C LYS A 3 -28.01 -13.38 -15.41
N THR A 4 -28.74 -13.78 -14.38
CA THR A 4 -28.58 -15.00 -13.58
C THR A 4 -28.92 -16.22 -14.42
N PHE A 5 -28.25 -17.35 -14.17
CA PHE A 5 -28.78 -18.66 -14.53
C PHE A 5 -28.48 -19.66 -13.41
N LEU A 6 -29.48 -20.48 -13.15
CA LEU A 6 -29.71 -21.35 -12.00
C LEU A 6 -29.95 -22.78 -12.53
N LEU A 7 -29.86 -23.77 -11.65
CA LEU A 7 -30.13 -25.21 -11.84
C LEU A 7 -29.01 -26.05 -12.51
N GLY A 8 -28.75 -27.29 -12.08
CA GLY A 8 -29.55 -28.14 -11.22
C GLY A 8 -28.89 -29.46 -10.82
N ILE A 9 -29.50 -30.02 -9.78
CA ILE A 9 -29.29 -31.30 -9.10
C ILE A 9 -29.51 -32.49 -10.05
N THR A 10 -28.74 -33.56 -9.90
CA THR A 10 -29.22 -34.93 -10.17
C THR A 10 -28.48 -35.94 -9.29
N ALA A 11 -29.23 -36.57 -8.39
CA ALA A 11 -28.86 -37.76 -7.65
C ALA A 11 -29.39 -38.98 -8.39
N ILE A 12 -28.60 -40.04 -8.54
CA ILE A 12 -29.07 -41.39 -8.89
C ILE A 12 -28.32 -42.40 -8.02
N ALA A 13 -29.07 -43.40 -7.59
CA ALA A 13 -28.79 -44.30 -6.49
C ALA A 13 -28.74 -45.77 -6.95
N VAL A 14 -28.13 -46.60 -6.07
CA VAL A 14 -28.34 -48.05 -5.80
C VAL A 14 -27.98 -49.08 -6.89
N LEU A 15 -27.15 -50.09 -6.55
CA LEU A 15 -27.53 -51.49 -6.27
C LEU A 15 -26.35 -52.46 -6.17
N ALA A 16 -26.55 -53.44 -5.30
CA ALA A 16 -25.64 -54.44 -4.76
C ALA A 16 -25.54 -55.74 -5.59
N LEU A 17 -24.73 -56.70 -5.10
CA LEU A 17 -24.87 -58.18 -5.04
C LEU A 17 -23.50 -58.87 -5.27
N THR A 18 -22.82 -59.42 -4.25
CA THR A 18 -22.87 -60.80 -3.66
C THR A 18 -22.39 -61.97 -4.54
N ALA A 19 -21.36 -62.70 -4.08
CA ALA A 19 -21.21 -64.19 -4.04
C ALA A 19 -19.75 -64.55 -3.60
N CYS A 20 -19.44 -65.13 -2.43
CA CYS A 20 -19.56 -66.53 -1.93
C CYS A 20 -18.70 -67.60 -2.64
N SER A 21 -17.78 -68.26 -1.90
CA SER A 21 -17.39 -69.69 -1.98
C SER A 21 -16.23 -70.01 -0.99
N SER A 22 -15.96 -71.18 -0.38
CA SER A 22 -16.67 -72.30 0.28
C SER A 22 -15.62 -73.41 0.53
N SER A 23 -15.45 -73.91 1.78
CA SER A 23 -15.11 -75.32 2.16
C SER A 23 -14.67 -75.39 3.65
N LYS A 24 -15.48 -75.87 4.63
CA LYS A 24 -15.74 -77.29 5.08
C LYS A 24 -14.46 -78.07 5.43
N THR A 25 -14.23 -78.58 6.65
CA THR A 25 -14.88 -79.76 7.32
C THR A 25 -14.40 -79.81 8.80
N LYS A 26 -15.27 -79.75 9.83
CA LYS A 26 -15.78 -80.82 10.77
C LYS A 26 -14.69 -81.67 11.47
N GLU A 27 -14.76 -82.07 12.73
CA GLU A 27 -15.73 -82.03 13.86
C GLU A 27 -14.93 -82.48 15.12
N GLU A 28 -15.09 -81.79 16.26
CA GLU A 28 -15.72 -82.27 17.52
C GLU A 28 -14.97 -83.43 18.21
N ASP A 29 -14.72 -83.48 19.53
CA ASP A 29 -15.38 -82.90 20.71
C ASP A 29 -14.50 -83.35 21.92
N THR A 30 -14.49 -82.82 23.15
CA THR A 30 -15.21 -81.76 23.85
C THR A 30 -14.48 -81.57 25.20
N LYS A 31 -14.36 -80.34 25.71
CA LYS A 31 -15.06 -79.90 26.94
C LYS A 31 -14.54 -78.55 27.50
N VAL A 32 -15.26 -77.50 27.09
CA VAL A 32 -15.80 -76.38 27.89
C VAL A 32 -14.83 -75.45 28.65
N SER A 33 -14.59 -74.26 28.10
CA SER A 33 -15.30 -73.01 28.47
C SER A 33 -14.71 -71.82 27.68
N GLN A 34 -15.51 -71.17 26.82
CA GLN A 34 -15.06 -70.10 25.91
C GLN A 34 -15.32 -68.68 26.43
N SER A 35 -14.34 -67.84 26.17
CA SER A 35 -14.24 -66.39 26.26
C SER A 35 -15.28 -65.64 25.42
N LYS A 36 -15.64 -64.40 25.80
CA LYS A 36 -16.26 -63.42 24.90
C LYS A 36 -15.31 -62.22 24.73
N VAL A 37 -14.43 -62.35 23.75
CA VAL A 37 -13.65 -61.26 23.15
C VAL A 37 -14.58 -60.58 22.14
N SER A 38 -14.95 -59.32 22.39
CA SER A 38 -15.80 -58.54 21.48
C SER A 38 -15.03 -58.17 20.22
N GLN A 39 -15.65 -58.47 19.09
CA GLN A 39 -15.20 -58.19 17.73
C GLN A 39 -14.89 -56.69 17.55
N SER A 40 -13.65 -56.40 17.19
CA SER A 40 -13.28 -55.13 16.56
C SER A 40 -13.93 -55.09 15.17
N SER A 41 -15.03 -54.36 15.04
CA SER A 41 -15.52 -53.91 13.75
C SER A 41 -14.46 -52.98 13.17
N ILE A 42 -13.93 -53.30 11.99
CA ILE A 42 -13.06 -52.38 11.24
C ILE A 42 -13.88 -51.11 10.99
N ALA A 43 -13.64 -50.09 11.81
CA ALA A 43 -14.30 -48.80 11.71
C ALA A 43 -13.87 -48.18 10.39
N LYS A 44 -14.86 -47.80 9.57
CA LYS A 44 -14.64 -47.04 8.33
C LYS A 44 -13.75 -45.82 8.66
N PRO A 45 -12.74 -45.47 7.86
CA PRO A 45 -11.87 -44.37 8.21
C PRO A 45 -12.69 -43.06 8.18
N THR A 46 -12.66 -42.32 9.28
CA THR A 46 -13.50 -41.14 9.50
C THR A 46 -12.65 -39.97 9.93
N LEU A 47 -12.79 -38.81 9.27
CA LEU A 47 -12.30 -37.53 9.74
C LEU A 47 -13.46 -36.53 9.68
N LYS A 48 -13.83 -35.90 10.79
CA LYS A 48 -14.86 -34.85 10.84
C LYS A 48 -14.25 -33.56 11.34
N LEU A 49 -14.47 -32.49 10.57
CA LEU A 49 -13.96 -31.16 10.82
C LEU A 49 -15.07 -30.13 10.55
N PRO A 50 -15.01 -28.95 11.18
CA PRO A 50 -15.82 -27.81 10.78
C PRO A 50 -15.48 -27.38 9.35
N LYS A 51 -16.42 -26.69 8.69
CA LYS A 51 -16.19 -26.11 7.36
C LYS A 51 -15.23 -24.92 7.43
N ASP A 52 -15.42 -24.11 8.46
CA ASP A 52 -14.65 -22.92 8.72
C ASP A 52 -14.50 -22.69 10.23
N VAL A 53 -13.43 -22.00 10.58
CA VAL A 53 -13.11 -21.56 11.95
C VAL A 53 -12.66 -20.10 11.90
N THR A 54 -13.00 -19.31 12.92
CA THR A 54 -12.53 -17.93 13.03
C THR A 54 -11.39 -17.88 14.04
N VAL A 55 -10.31 -17.17 13.70
CA VAL A 55 -9.23 -16.92 14.66
C VAL A 55 -9.67 -16.01 15.79
N ASP A 56 -9.04 -16.16 16.95
CA ASP A 56 -9.27 -15.30 18.10
C ASP A 56 -8.63 -13.90 17.93
N LYS A 57 -8.54 -13.13 19.01
CA LYS A 57 -7.96 -11.78 18.98
C LYS A 57 -6.43 -11.77 18.89
N THR A 58 -5.80 -12.92 19.10
CA THR A 58 -4.34 -13.11 18.98
C THR A 58 -3.94 -13.65 17.61
N GLY A 59 -4.90 -13.99 16.74
CA GLY A 59 -4.64 -14.51 15.38
C GLY A 59 -4.61 -16.04 15.31
N THR A 60 -4.98 -16.73 16.38
CA THR A 60 -4.93 -18.20 16.45
C THR A 60 -6.33 -18.81 16.30
N ALA A 61 -6.49 -19.78 15.41
CA ALA A 61 -7.66 -20.63 15.31
C ALA A 61 -7.46 -21.93 16.09
N THR A 62 -8.53 -22.35 16.79
CA THR A 62 -8.61 -23.69 17.39
C THR A 62 -9.49 -24.56 16.49
N ILE A 63 -8.90 -25.65 15.98
CA ILE A 63 -9.56 -26.58 15.06
C ILE A 63 -9.85 -27.87 15.83
N GLU A 64 -11.12 -28.07 16.16
CA GLU A 64 -11.58 -29.28 16.83
C GLU A 64 -12.17 -30.26 15.82
N GLY A 65 -11.81 -31.53 15.96
CA GLY A 65 -12.29 -32.58 15.08
C GLY A 65 -12.42 -33.93 15.76
N THR A 66 -12.96 -34.89 15.00
CA THR A 66 -13.01 -36.29 15.43
C THR A 66 -12.50 -37.22 14.33
N THR A 67 -11.72 -38.22 14.71
CA THR A 67 -11.19 -39.28 13.87
C THR A 67 -11.26 -40.63 14.60
N LEU A 68 -10.55 -41.66 14.12
CA LEU A 68 -10.38 -42.90 14.87
C LEU A 68 -9.56 -42.66 16.16
N PRO A 69 -9.72 -43.45 17.23
CA PRO A 69 -8.90 -43.30 18.44
C PRO A 69 -7.41 -43.50 18.17
N ASN A 70 -6.55 -42.81 18.94
CA ASN A 70 -5.09 -42.93 18.87
C ASN A 70 -4.53 -42.75 17.44
N THR A 71 -5.09 -41.81 16.68
CA THR A 71 -4.74 -41.53 15.30
C THR A 71 -4.01 -40.20 15.20
N ASP A 72 -2.88 -40.19 14.50
CA ASP A 72 -2.13 -38.97 14.25
C ASP A 72 -2.86 -38.07 13.25
N VAL A 73 -2.96 -36.78 13.58
CA VAL A 73 -3.59 -35.75 12.76
C VAL A 73 -2.62 -34.59 12.60
N ARG A 74 -2.50 -34.07 11.38
CA ARG A 74 -1.58 -32.97 11.04
C ARG A 74 -2.19 -31.93 10.11
N ILE A 75 -1.77 -30.67 10.24
CA ILE A 75 -2.01 -29.60 9.27
C ILE A 75 -0.85 -29.60 8.27
N GLY A 76 -1.17 -29.57 6.97
CA GLY A 76 -0.18 -29.51 5.89
C GLY A 76 0.85 -30.65 5.98
N MET A 77 2.13 -30.28 6.08
CA MET A 77 3.22 -31.25 6.21
C MET A 77 3.39 -31.82 7.62
N GLY A 78 2.75 -31.25 8.65
CA GLY A 78 2.93 -31.65 10.05
C GLY A 78 4.28 -31.25 10.61
N ILE A 79 4.66 -29.97 10.47
CA ILE A 79 5.85 -29.43 11.13
C ILE A 79 5.62 -29.32 12.65
N ILE A 80 6.66 -28.97 13.40
CA ILE A 80 6.61 -28.88 14.87
C ILE A 80 5.45 -27.95 15.29
N GLY A 81 4.47 -28.49 16.01
CA GLY A 81 3.30 -27.75 16.50
C GLY A 81 2.00 -27.98 15.71
N ASP A 82 2.09 -28.47 14.47
CA ASP A 82 0.95 -28.62 13.55
C ASP A 82 0.36 -30.04 13.57
N SER A 83 0.69 -30.85 14.57
CA SER A 83 0.22 -32.23 14.67
C SER A 83 -0.17 -32.60 16.10
N THR A 84 -1.13 -33.50 16.22
CA THR A 84 -1.55 -34.09 17.49
C THR A 84 -2.02 -35.53 17.27
N THR A 85 -2.18 -36.29 18.34
CA THR A 85 -2.79 -37.62 18.30
C THR A 85 -4.17 -37.54 18.95
N SER A 86 -5.18 -38.13 18.32
CA SER A 86 -6.53 -38.18 18.87
C SER A 86 -6.61 -39.02 20.15
N ASP A 87 -7.51 -38.67 21.04
CA ASP A 87 -7.74 -39.37 22.30
C ASP A 87 -8.46 -40.73 22.12
N GLU A 88 -8.80 -41.39 23.23
CA GLU A 88 -9.51 -42.68 23.23
C GLU A 88 -10.92 -42.60 22.61
N GLU A 89 -11.52 -41.40 22.56
CA GLU A 89 -12.81 -41.13 21.91
C GLU A 89 -12.63 -40.67 20.45
N GLY A 90 -11.39 -40.52 19.99
CA GLY A 90 -11.05 -40.01 18.66
C GLY A 90 -11.12 -38.49 18.52
N LYS A 91 -11.24 -37.72 19.60
CA LYS A 91 -11.23 -36.25 19.56
C LYS A 91 -9.81 -35.72 19.47
N PHE A 92 -9.65 -34.61 18.77
CA PHE A 92 -8.38 -33.90 18.68
C PHE A 92 -8.59 -32.40 18.56
N THR A 93 -7.55 -31.65 18.92
CA THR A 93 -7.49 -30.19 18.80
C THR A 93 -6.16 -29.81 18.18
N LEU A 94 -6.22 -29.00 17.12
CA LEU A 94 -5.07 -28.37 16.49
C LEU A 94 -5.17 -26.85 16.61
N THR A 95 -4.05 -26.17 16.62
CA THR A 95 -3.97 -24.70 16.58
C THR A 95 -3.38 -24.26 15.25
N TYR A 96 -3.86 -23.14 14.71
CA TYR A 96 -3.32 -22.56 13.48
C TYR A 96 -3.27 -21.04 13.59
N ASP A 97 -2.10 -20.45 13.39
CA ASP A 97 -1.92 -19.01 13.38
C ASP A 97 -2.14 -18.47 11.97
N LEU A 98 -3.15 -17.62 11.79
CA LEU A 98 -3.41 -16.96 10.52
C LEU A 98 -2.62 -15.66 10.46
N ASP A 99 -1.91 -15.44 9.36
CA ASP A 99 -1.25 -14.16 9.10
C ASP A 99 -2.23 -13.00 9.25
N GLU A 100 -1.80 -11.96 9.99
CA GLU A 100 -2.70 -10.83 10.29
C GLU A 100 -3.20 -10.14 9.01
N ASP A 101 -2.42 -10.20 7.92
CA ASP A 101 -2.74 -9.59 6.63
C ASP A 101 -3.66 -10.44 5.74
N SER A 102 -3.89 -11.70 6.12
CA SER A 102 -4.81 -12.61 5.44
C SER A 102 -6.23 -12.41 5.94
N GLU A 103 -7.20 -12.30 5.03
CA GLU A 103 -8.63 -12.26 5.37
C GLU A 103 -9.17 -13.67 5.65
N ASP A 104 -8.68 -14.65 4.91
CA ASP A 104 -8.88 -16.07 5.16
C ASP A 104 -7.74 -16.90 4.54
N GLU A 105 -7.67 -18.17 4.95
CA GLU A 105 -6.78 -19.15 4.38
C GLU A 105 -7.43 -20.54 4.40
N THR A 106 -7.18 -21.36 3.38
CA THR A 106 -7.66 -22.75 3.36
C THR A 106 -6.52 -23.68 3.72
N ILE A 107 -6.66 -24.36 4.85
CA ILE A 107 -5.69 -25.34 5.34
C ILE A 107 -6.16 -26.77 5.05
N GLU A 108 -5.21 -27.69 4.91
CA GLU A 108 -5.46 -29.12 4.74
C GLU A 108 -5.09 -29.87 6.02
N VAL A 109 -6.06 -30.60 6.59
CA VAL A 109 -5.90 -31.41 7.79
C VAL A 109 -5.97 -32.88 7.40
N THR A 110 -4.93 -33.64 7.74
CA THR A 110 -4.76 -35.04 7.37
C THR A 110 -4.76 -35.92 8.61
N ALA A 111 -5.60 -36.96 8.63
CA ALA A 111 -5.55 -38.03 9.62
C ALA A 111 -4.85 -39.25 9.01
N SER A 112 -3.83 -39.76 9.70
CA SER A 112 -3.03 -40.90 9.26
C SER A 112 -3.79 -42.21 9.37
N GLY A 113 -3.59 -43.13 8.44
CA GLY A 113 -4.22 -44.45 8.46
C GLY A 113 -3.59 -45.41 7.44
N ASP A 114 -4.28 -46.52 7.14
CA ASP A 114 -3.90 -47.40 6.03
C ASP A 114 -3.88 -46.61 4.69
N ASP A 115 -4.88 -45.74 4.53
CA ASP A 115 -4.92 -44.65 3.56
C ASP A 115 -5.17 -43.34 4.33
N ASP A 116 -4.30 -42.35 4.15
CA ASP A 116 -4.47 -41.02 4.75
C ASP A 116 -5.78 -40.37 4.29
N ILE A 117 -6.50 -39.73 5.21
CA ILE A 117 -7.68 -38.91 4.89
C ILE A 117 -7.36 -37.44 5.10
N THR A 118 -7.45 -36.65 4.03
CA THR A 118 -7.29 -35.19 4.07
C THR A 118 -8.61 -34.46 3.89
N LYS A 119 -8.85 -33.42 4.69
CA LYS A 119 -9.99 -32.50 4.57
C LYS A 119 -9.54 -31.05 4.66
N LYS A 120 -10.31 -30.16 4.03
CA LYS A 120 -10.05 -28.71 4.03
C LYS A 120 -10.86 -28.00 5.10
N VAL A 121 -10.24 -27.02 5.74
CA VAL A 121 -10.87 -26.08 6.68
C VAL A 121 -10.50 -24.66 6.25
N ILE A 122 -11.48 -23.76 6.22
CA ILE A 122 -11.23 -22.34 5.94
C ILE A 122 -11.03 -21.63 7.29
N VAL A 123 -9.84 -21.10 7.52
CA VAL A 123 -9.52 -20.27 8.67
C VAL A 123 -9.80 -18.82 8.29
N LYS A 124 -10.74 -18.17 8.98
CA LYS A 124 -11.15 -16.79 8.71
C LYS A 124 -10.57 -15.85 9.75
N GLN A 125 -10.17 -14.67 9.30
CA GLN A 125 -9.72 -13.61 10.18
C GLN A 125 -10.86 -13.10 11.08
N ASN A 126 -10.49 -12.60 12.25
CA ASN A 126 -11.44 -12.01 13.17
C ASN A 126 -12.04 -10.72 12.57
N PRO A 127 -13.38 -10.57 12.50
CA PRO A 127 -14.01 -9.38 11.92
C PRO A 127 -13.63 -8.06 12.62
N GLU A 128 -13.29 -8.09 13.92
CA GLU A 128 -12.78 -6.90 14.63
C GLU A 128 -11.40 -6.47 14.10
N ILE A 129 -10.52 -7.43 13.79
CA ILE A 129 -9.19 -7.17 13.23
C ILE A 129 -9.31 -6.67 11.79
N ILE A 130 -10.17 -7.28 10.98
CA ILE A 130 -10.47 -6.82 9.61
C ILE A 130 -10.95 -5.36 9.65
N LYS A 131 -11.92 -5.06 10.52
CA LYS A 131 -12.45 -3.70 10.65
C LYS A 131 -11.39 -2.71 11.10
N LYS A 132 -10.59 -3.06 12.12
CA LYS A 132 -9.50 -2.23 12.62
C LYS A 132 -8.48 -1.92 11.51
N LYS A 133 -8.04 -2.92 10.75
CA LYS A 133 -7.11 -2.74 9.63
C LYS A 133 -7.71 -1.87 8.51
N ALA A 134 -8.99 -2.03 8.22
CA ALA A 134 -9.68 -1.17 7.25
C ALA A 134 -9.75 0.29 7.71
N ASP A 135 -10.07 0.52 8.99
CA ASP A 135 -10.11 1.85 9.60
C ASP A 135 -8.70 2.49 9.64
N GLU A 136 -7.66 1.72 9.96
CA GLU A 136 -6.25 2.16 9.94
C GLU A 136 -5.78 2.54 8.52
N LYS A 137 -6.03 1.68 7.52
CA LYS A 137 -5.71 1.99 6.12
C LYS A 137 -6.43 3.24 5.62
N LYS A 138 -7.70 3.44 6.03
CA LYS A 138 -8.48 4.63 5.69
C LYS A 138 -7.91 5.89 6.36
N ALA A 139 -7.51 5.79 7.63
CA ALA A 139 -6.90 6.89 8.37
C ALA A 139 -5.55 7.30 7.76
N GLU A 140 -4.71 6.32 7.40
CA GLU A 140 -3.43 6.58 6.74
C GLU A 140 -3.61 7.26 5.38
N ALA A 141 -4.54 6.77 4.56
CA ALA A 141 -4.86 7.38 3.27
C ALA A 141 -5.39 8.81 3.42
N ALA A 142 -6.24 9.06 4.42
CA ALA A 142 -6.75 10.40 4.71
C ALA A 142 -5.64 11.36 5.17
N ALA A 143 -4.70 10.89 6.01
CA ALA A 143 -3.55 11.68 6.45
C ALA A 143 -2.63 12.06 5.28
N LYS A 144 -2.28 11.10 4.42
CA LYS A 144 -1.47 11.35 3.21
C LYS A 144 -2.16 12.33 2.26
N ALA A 145 -3.47 12.21 2.07
CA ALA A 145 -4.23 13.13 1.22
C ALA A 145 -4.28 14.55 1.82
N ALA A 146 -4.42 14.69 3.15
CA ALA A 146 -4.41 15.98 3.82
C ALA A 146 -3.03 16.65 3.77
N GLU A 147 -1.94 15.89 3.92
CA GLU A 147 -0.57 16.40 3.78
C GLU A 147 -0.31 16.90 2.35
N ALA A 148 -0.64 16.10 1.33
CA ALA A 148 -0.49 16.51 -0.07
C ALA A 148 -1.34 17.75 -0.41
N ALA A 149 -2.57 17.84 0.11
CA ALA A 149 -3.42 19.02 -0.07
C ALA A 149 -2.85 20.27 0.63
N ALA A 150 -2.26 20.12 1.82
CA ALA A 150 -1.63 21.22 2.54
C ALA A 150 -0.35 21.71 1.84
N GLU A 151 0.45 20.80 1.26
CA GLU A 151 1.63 21.15 0.47
C GLU A 151 1.22 21.86 -0.83
N ALA A 152 0.23 21.35 -1.55
CA ALA A 152 -0.31 22.00 -2.75
C ALA A 152 -0.88 23.40 -2.44
N GLN A 153 -1.56 23.57 -1.31
CA GLN A 153 -2.05 24.88 -0.89
C GLN A 153 -0.90 25.84 -0.55
N LYS A 154 0.16 25.38 0.13
CA LYS A 154 1.34 26.20 0.41
C LYS A 154 2.05 26.66 -0.86
N GLU A 155 2.19 25.77 -1.85
CA GLU A 155 2.76 26.14 -3.15
C GLU A 155 1.86 27.13 -3.90
N ALA A 156 0.54 26.95 -3.87
CA ALA A 156 -0.40 27.90 -4.44
C ALA A 156 -0.33 29.28 -3.74
N ASP A 157 -0.19 29.30 -2.41
CA ASP A 157 -0.06 30.54 -1.64
C ASP A 157 1.26 31.26 -1.94
N LYS A 158 2.37 30.53 -2.18
CA LYS A 158 3.65 31.11 -2.63
C LYS A 158 3.52 31.76 -4.01
N LYS A 159 2.76 31.16 -4.92
CA LYS A 159 2.51 31.68 -6.27
C LYS A 159 1.29 32.60 -6.36
N ASN A 160 0.84 33.19 -5.25
CA ASN A 160 -0.27 34.14 -5.25
C ASN A 160 0.22 35.57 -5.59
N PRO A 161 -0.12 36.13 -6.75
CA PRO A 161 0.32 37.47 -7.18
C PRO A 161 -0.07 38.59 -6.21
N ALA A 162 -1.19 38.43 -5.48
CA ALA A 162 -1.68 39.44 -4.55
C ALA A 162 -0.75 39.66 -3.33
N THR A 163 0.20 38.74 -3.10
CA THR A 163 1.16 38.83 -1.99
C THR A 163 2.44 39.59 -2.35
N TYR A 164 2.58 40.02 -3.61
CA TYR A 164 3.76 40.71 -4.12
C TYR A 164 3.42 42.18 -4.40
N PRO A 165 3.81 43.13 -3.54
CA PRO A 165 3.62 44.56 -3.79
C PRO A 165 4.47 45.03 -4.99
N ALA A 166 4.05 46.13 -5.63
CA ALA A 166 4.86 46.84 -6.60
C ALA A 166 5.46 48.09 -5.93
N LEU A 167 6.79 48.23 -5.95
CA LEU A 167 7.50 49.38 -5.42
C LEU A 167 8.15 50.18 -6.55
N PRO A 168 8.34 51.51 -6.39
CA PRO A 168 9.05 52.32 -7.37
C PRO A 168 10.48 51.85 -7.59
N TYR A 169 10.95 51.86 -8.85
CA TYR A 169 12.32 51.47 -9.19
C TYR A 169 13.37 52.26 -8.39
N ASP A 170 13.21 53.57 -8.26
CA ASP A 170 14.13 54.43 -7.51
C ASP A 170 14.35 53.98 -6.07
N GLU A 171 13.32 53.46 -5.40
CA GLU A 171 13.43 52.93 -4.04
C GLU A 171 14.29 51.66 -4.04
N MET A 172 14.03 50.74 -4.96
CA MET A 172 14.80 49.50 -5.07
C MET A 172 16.24 49.75 -5.51
N ALA A 173 16.47 50.70 -6.42
CA ALA A 173 17.80 51.04 -6.93
C ALA A 173 18.67 51.74 -5.86
N ARG A 174 18.07 52.52 -4.95
CA ARG A 174 18.79 53.24 -3.89
C ARG A 174 18.88 52.45 -2.58
N ASN A 175 17.80 51.75 -2.23
CA ASN A 175 17.59 51.10 -0.94
C ASN A 175 17.38 49.58 -1.04
N GLY A 176 17.59 48.93 -2.19
CA GLY A 176 17.26 47.52 -2.39
C GLY A 176 17.83 46.57 -1.33
N ASN A 177 19.01 46.85 -0.77
CA ASN A 177 19.58 46.06 0.32
C ASN A 177 18.77 46.07 1.63
N LYS A 178 17.89 47.06 1.85
CA LYS A 178 16.97 47.12 3.00
C LYS A 178 15.71 46.28 2.80
N HIS A 179 15.40 45.95 1.55
CA HIS A 179 14.24 45.16 1.15
C HIS A 179 14.58 43.69 0.94
N LYS A 180 15.76 43.22 1.36
CA LYS A 180 16.17 41.82 1.15
C LYS A 180 15.13 40.85 1.70
N ASP A 181 14.88 39.80 0.94
CA ASP A 181 13.90 38.73 1.23
C ASP A 181 12.44 39.21 1.26
N GLU A 182 12.16 40.49 0.98
CA GLU A 182 10.80 40.98 0.79
C GLU A 182 10.27 40.58 -0.59
N LYS A 183 8.95 40.40 -0.68
CA LYS A 183 8.25 40.10 -1.94
C LYS A 183 8.11 41.35 -2.79
N LEU A 184 8.35 41.21 -4.09
CA LEU A 184 8.20 42.30 -5.04
C LEU A 184 7.70 41.76 -6.39
N GLN A 185 6.79 42.50 -7.03
CA GLN A 185 6.48 42.32 -8.44
C GLN A 185 7.11 43.42 -9.29
N ILE A 186 7.63 43.05 -10.46
CA ILE A 186 8.10 43.97 -11.49
C ILE A 186 7.46 43.60 -12.82
N THR A 187 7.22 44.58 -13.69
CA THR A 187 6.78 44.34 -15.07
C THR A 187 7.74 45.05 -16.00
N GLY A 188 8.26 44.34 -17.00
CA GLY A 188 9.24 44.91 -17.90
C GLY A 188 9.53 44.01 -19.09
N LYS A 189 10.40 44.51 -19.97
CA LYS A 189 10.87 43.81 -21.15
C LYS A 189 12.18 43.09 -20.86
N VAL A 190 12.29 41.81 -21.18
CA VAL A 190 13.56 41.08 -21.12
C VAL A 190 14.48 41.59 -22.24
N ILE A 191 15.62 42.18 -21.87
CA ILE A 191 16.60 42.73 -22.83
C ILE A 191 17.85 41.88 -22.96
N GLN A 192 18.02 40.90 -22.08
CA GLN A 192 19.08 39.91 -22.15
C GLN A 192 18.64 38.69 -21.34
N ALA A 193 18.83 37.49 -21.88
CA ALA A 193 18.63 36.23 -21.18
C ALA A 193 19.87 35.35 -21.31
N GLN A 194 20.43 34.90 -20.19
CA GLN A 194 21.62 34.06 -20.18
C GLN A 194 21.39 32.84 -19.30
N ASP A 195 21.57 31.64 -19.88
CA ASP A 195 21.53 30.40 -19.10
C ASP A 195 22.68 30.38 -18.08
N THR A 196 22.41 29.82 -16.90
CA THR A 196 23.41 29.62 -15.84
C THR A 196 23.84 28.15 -15.78
N ASP A 197 25.03 27.87 -15.23
CA ASP A 197 25.59 26.51 -15.19
C ASP A 197 24.74 25.51 -14.37
N ASP A 198 23.90 26.01 -13.46
CA ASP A 198 22.94 25.23 -12.66
C ASP A 198 21.60 24.97 -13.39
N GLY A 199 21.51 25.34 -14.68
CA GLY A 199 20.34 25.14 -15.52
C GLY A 199 19.22 26.15 -15.30
N GLY A 200 19.47 27.21 -14.52
CA GLY A 200 18.60 28.38 -14.43
C GLY A 200 18.93 29.44 -15.51
N ALA A 201 18.55 30.68 -15.22
CA ALA A 201 18.91 31.83 -16.04
C ALA A 201 19.15 33.10 -15.22
N MET A 202 19.96 33.98 -15.78
CA MET A 202 20.08 35.38 -15.37
C MET A 202 19.50 36.27 -16.48
N LEU A 203 18.51 37.08 -16.12
CA LEU A 203 17.81 37.99 -17.02
C LEU A 203 18.14 39.43 -16.66
N ARG A 204 18.24 40.28 -17.68
CA ARG A 204 18.14 41.74 -17.51
C ARG A 204 16.78 42.19 -17.99
N VAL A 205 16.02 42.84 -17.10
CA VAL A 205 14.64 43.23 -17.36
C VAL A 205 14.53 44.74 -17.26
N ALA A 206 14.12 45.38 -18.35
CA ALA A 206 13.90 46.83 -18.41
C ALA A 206 12.47 47.17 -17.99
N THR A 207 12.31 47.91 -16.90
CA THR A 207 10.99 48.30 -16.36
C THR A 207 10.57 49.72 -16.74
N SER A 208 11.48 50.51 -17.31
CA SER A 208 11.14 51.84 -17.82
C SER A 208 10.34 51.75 -19.12
N ALA A 209 9.50 52.74 -19.38
CA ALA A 209 8.64 52.76 -20.58
C ALA A 209 9.42 52.85 -21.91
N ASP A 210 10.63 53.39 -21.87
CA ASP A 210 11.56 53.46 -23.01
C ASP A 210 12.47 52.23 -23.14
N GLY A 211 12.50 51.36 -22.13
CA GLY A 211 13.14 50.04 -22.19
C GLY A 211 14.65 50.01 -21.95
N TYR A 212 15.26 51.07 -21.39
CA TYR A 212 16.72 51.13 -21.21
C TYR A 212 17.22 51.70 -19.88
N ASP A 213 16.44 52.52 -19.17
CA ASP A 213 16.94 53.28 -18.01
C ASP A 213 16.81 52.49 -16.69
N ASP A 214 15.67 51.84 -16.48
CA ASP A 214 15.40 51.11 -15.24
C ASP A 214 15.61 49.62 -15.47
N ILE A 215 16.73 49.07 -14.97
CA ILE A 215 17.09 47.67 -15.18
C ILE A 215 17.07 46.91 -13.87
N TYR A 216 16.35 45.79 -13.83
CA TYR A 216 16.51 44.77 -12.82
C TYR A 216 17.39 43.62 -13.33
N MET A 217 18.22 43.09 -12.44
CA MET A 217 18.80 41.76 -12.61
C MET A 217 17.84 40.73 -12.01
N VAL A 218 17.48 39.69 -12.75
CA VAL A 218 16.57 38.66 -12.26
C VAL A 218 17.23 37.30 -12.40
N GLN A 219 17.39 36.60 -11.28
CA GLN A 219 17.77 35.19 -11.29
C GLN A 219 16.50 34.33 -11.38
N VAL A 220 16.49 33.37 -12.30
CA VAL A 220 15.46 32.35 -12.43
C VAL A 220 16.07 31.00 -12.12
N ASN A 221 15.46 30.27 -11.18
CA ASN A 221 15.91 28.93 -10.82
C ASN A 221 15.55 27.90 -11.90
N SER A 222 16.27 26.78 -11.90
CA SER A 222 16.14 25.69 -12.89
C SER A 222 14.70 25.22 -13.08
N ASP A 223 13.93 25.05 -12.00
CA ASP A 223 12.56 24.53 -12.06
C ASP A 223 11.61 25.44 -12.86
N GLU A 224 11.66 26.76 -12.65
CA GLU A 224 10.84 27.70 -13.41
C GLU A 224 11.37 27.88 -14.84
N TRP A 225 12.69 27.93 -15.01
CA TRP A 225 13.32 28.11 -16.32
C TRP A 225 13.05 26.96 -17.28
N GLN A 226 13.05 25.72 -16.78
CA GLN A 226 12.76 24.52 -17.57
C GLN A 226 11.27 24.37 -17.88
N ASN A 227 10.39 24.93 -17.04
CA ASN A 227 8.95 24.92 -17.29
C ASN A 227 8.56 25.87 -18.44
N GLN A 228 9.06 27.12 -18.41
CA GLN A 228 8.85 28.08 -19.47
C GLN A 228 10.06 29.01 -19.61
N ARG A 229 10.75 28.93 -20.75
CA ARG A 229 11.84 29.87 -21.08
C ARG A 229 11.28 31.23 -21.46
N LEU A 230 11.99 32.28 -21.06
CA LEU A 230 11.78 33.65 -21.52
C LEU A 230 12.82 34.01 -22.58
N LEU A 231 12.41 34.74 -23.59
CA LEU A 231 13.26 35.21 -24.67
C LEU A 231 13.47 36.73 -24.57
N GLU A 232 14.47 37.22 -25.28
CA GLU A 232 14.63 38.66 -25.47
C GLU A 232 13.39 39.24 -26.17
N ASP A 233 13.03 40.47 -25.80
CA ASP A 233 11.82 41.21 -26.17
C ASP A 233 10.50 40.73 -25.55
N ASP A 234 10.50 39.67 -24.73
CA ASP A 234 9.31 39.31 -23.94
C ASP A 234 8.97 40.39 -22.91
N VAL A 235 7.70 40.80 -22.87
CA VAL A 235 7.16 41.71 -21.84
C VAL A 235 6.41 40.87 -20.82
N ILE A 236 6.92 40.82 -19.59
CA ILE A 236 6.47 39.88 -18.56
C ILE A 236 6.40 40.55 -17.18
N THR A 237 5.51 40.04 -16.34
CA THR A 237 5.46 40.38 -14.92
C THR A 237 6.14 39.28 -14.13
N ILE A 238 7.15 39.65 -13.34
CA ILE A 238 7.94 38.70 -12.54
C ILE A 238 7.62 38.93 -11.08
N TYR A 239 7.37 37.84 -10.37
CA TYR A 239 7.09 37.81 -8.94
C TYR A 239 8.26 37.13 -8.24
N GLY A 240 8.97 37.86 -7.39
CA GLY A 240 10.20 37.37 -6.79
C GLY A 240 10.45 37.91 -5.40
N ASP A 241 11.43 37.31 -4.74
CA ASP A 241 11.98 37.82 -3.50
C ASP A 241 13.19 38.72 -3.84
N VAL A 242 13.29 39.86 -3.17
CA VAL A 242 14.34 40.85 -3.42
C VAL A 242 15.68 40.32 -2.95
N PHE A 243 16.66 40.25 -3.86
CA PHE A 243 18.04 39.91 -3.53
C PHE A 243 18.81 41.10 -2.93
N GLY A 244 18.42 42.32 -3.33
CA GLY A 244 19.07 43.57 -2.95
C GLY A 244 19.73 44.24 -4.15
N LEU A 245 20.89 44.86 -3.95
CA LEU A 245 21.68 45.44 -5.04
C LEU A 245 22.70 44.44 -5.57
N TYR A 246 22.77 44.31 -6.89
CA TYR A 246 23.73 43.47 -7.60
C TYR A 246 24.63 44.33 -8.48
N SER A 247 25.95 44.11 -8.40
CA SER A 247 26.91 44.81 -9.25
C SER A 247 27.63 43.86 -10.19
N TYR A 248 27.78 44.27 -11.45
CA TYR A 248 28.52 43.53 -12.48
C TYR A 248 29.39 44.48 -13.32
N GLU A 249 30.37 43.91 -14.01
CA GLU A 249 31.22 44.65 -14.94
C GLU A 249 30.55 44.69 -16.32
N SER A 250 30.44 45.89 -16.89
CA SER A 250 29.91 46.08 -18.23
C SER A 250 30.92 45.68 -19.30
N THR A 251 30.44 45.43 -20.51
CA THR A 251 31.30 45.15 -21.68
C THR A 251 32.25 46.29 -22.02
N LEU A 252 31.98 47.50 -21.53
CA LEU A 252 32.83 48.69 -21.69
C LEU A 252 33.78 48.93 -20.49
N GLY A 253 33.87 48.00 -19.55
CA GLY A 253 34.81 48.05 -18.43
C GLY A 253 34.37 48.91 -17.23
N GLY A 254 33.07 49.20 -17.12
CA GLY A 254 32.49 49.97 -16.00
C GLY A 254 31.69 49.09 -15.05
N LYS A 255 31.78 49.33 -13.75
CA LYS A 255 30.94 48.64 -12.76
C LYS A 255 29.53 49.25 -12.76
N ILE A 256 28.52 48.45 -13.08
CA ILE A 256 27.10 48.80 -13.03
C ILE A 256 26.50 48.18 -11.77
N THR A 257 25.61 48.90 -11.08
CA THR A 257 24.87 48.39 -9.92
C THR A 257 23.38 48.61 -10.14
N VAL A 258 22.60 47.54 -10.02
CA VAL A 258 21.15 47.51 -10.26
C VAL A 258 20.46 46.75 -9.13
N PRO A 259 19.17 47.01 -8.87
CA PRO A 259 18.39 46.14 -8.01
C PRO A 259 18.24 44.74 -8.64
N ALA A 260 18.09 43.73 -7.78
CA ALA A 260 18.00 42.34 -8.19
C ALA A 260 16.89 41.56 -7.47
N LEU A 261 16.28 40.61 -8.18
CA LEU A 261 15.28 39.69 -7.67
C LEU A 261 15.69 38.23 -7.94
N ILE A 262 15.25 37.33 -7.07
CA ILE A 262 15.17 35.90 -7.36
C ILE A 262 13.70 35.61 -7.70
N ALA A 263 13.44 35.20 -8.93
CA ALA A 263 12.10 34.90 -9.41
C ALA A 263 11.54 33.65 -8.73
N VAL A 264 10.30 33.76 -8.25
CA VAL A 264 9.49 32.64 -7.73
C VAL A 264 8.57 32.09 -8.81
N PHE A 265 7.97 32.97 -9.62
CA PHE A 265 7.19 32.64 -10.81
C PHE A 265 7.03 33.88 -11.72
N TYR A 266 6.60 33.67 -12.95
CA TYR A 266 6.34 34.71 -13.96
C TYR A 266 5.31 34.22 -14.99
#